data_AF-A0ABD5S4H3-F1
#
_entry.id   AF-A0ABD5S4H3-F1
#
_cell.length_a   1.000
_cell.length_b   1.000
_cell.length_c   1.000
_cell.angle_alpha   90.00
_cell.angle_beta   90.00
_cell.angle_gamma   90.00
#
_symmetry.space_group_name_H-M   'P 1'
#
loop_
_entity.id
_entity.type
_entity.pdbx_description
1 polymer ?
#
loop_
_entity_poly.entity_id
_entity_poly.type
_entity_poly.pdbx_seq_one_letter_code
_entity_poly.pdbx_strand_id
1 'polypeptide(L)' 'CRPCGTGAPGKAERPLDRDLEPGWYEVPPCARRHLSKPLVRGGFDAPTHPER' A
#
# COMPACT_ATOMS: atom_id res chain seq x y z
N CYS A 1 15.74 -15.99 -25.63
CA CYS A 1 17.13 -15.83 -25.17
C CYS A 1 18.03 -15.80 -26.40
N ARG A 2 18.49 -14.62 -26.84
CA ARG A 2 19.44 -14.54 -27.96
C ARG A 2 20.77 -15.26 -27.70
N PRO A 3 21.32 -15.25 -26.46
CA PRO A 3 22.55 -15.98 -26.15
C PRO A 3 22.46 -17.51 -26.20
N CYS A 4 21.29 -18.08 -25.89
CA CYS A 4 21.13 -19.51 -25.63
C CYS A 4 20.04 -20.20 -26.48
N GLY A 5 19.45 -19.49 -27.44
CA GLY A 5 18.48 -20.04 -28.39
C GLY A 5 17.10 -20.38 -27.83
N THR A 6 16.90 -20.39 -26.51
CA THR A 6 15.61 -20.72 -25.90
C THR A 6 14.55 -19.64 -26.15
N GLY A 7 13.32 -20.09 -26.41
CA GLY A 7 12.14 -19.24 -26.54
C GLY A 7 11.05 -19.69 -25.57
N ALA A 8 10.15 -18.79 -25.20
CA ALA A 8 8.95 -19.10 -24.44
C ALA A 8 7.72 -18.79 -25.31
N PRO A 9 6.67 -19.63 -25.29
CA PRO A 9 5.48 -19.46 -26.12
C PRO A 9 4.61 -18.26 -25.70
N GLY A 10 4.91 -17.65 -24.55
CA GLY A 10 4.15 -16.52 -24.00
C GLY A 10 4.83 -15.92 -22.77
N LYS A 11 4.15 -14.97 -22.15
CA LYS A 11 4.60 -14.34 -20.91
C LYS A 11 4.36 -15.27 -19.72
N ALA A 12 5.24 -15.23 -18.73
CA ALA A 12 5.02 -15.90 -17.46
C ALA A 12 4.20 -14.99 -16.53
N GLU A 13 3.13 -15.53 -15.98
CA GLU A 13 2.42 -14.88 -14.87
C GLU A 13 3.27 -14.99 -13.59
N ARG A 14 3.35 -13.89 -12.84
CA ARG A 14 4.04 -13.84 -11.55
C ARG A 14 3.21 -13.04 -10.57
N PRO A 15 3.06 -13.50 -9.32
CA PRO A 15 2.49 -12.67 -8.28
C PRO A 15 3.41 -11.46 -8.04
N LEU A 16 2.79 -10.33 -7.68
CA LEU A 16 3.50 -9.12 -7.31
C LEU A 16 3.23 -8.84 -5.84
N ASP A 17 4.27 -8.95 -5.02
CA ASP A 17 4.20 -8.55 -3.62
C ASP A 17 4.12 -7.03 -3.52
N ARG A 18 3.36 -6.56 -2.53
CA ARG A 18 3.13 -5.13 -2.27
C ARG A 18 3.68 -4.78 -0.90
N ASP A 19 4.39 -3.67 -0.82
CA ASP A 19 4.89 -3.12 0.45
C ASP A 19 3.83 -2.30 1.21
N LEU A 20 2.57 -2.36 0.77
CA LEU A 20 1.46 -1.60 1.36
C LEU A 20 0.53 -2.53 2.11
N GLU A 21 0.42 -2.33 3.42
CA GLU A 21 -0.50 -3.06 4.27
C GLU A 21 -1.92 -2.48 4.16
N PRO A 22 -2.97 -3.33 4.21
CA PRO A 22 -4.35 -2.87 4.33
C PRO A 22 -4.57 -2.16 5.67
N GLY A 23 -5.28 -1.03 5.64
CA GLY A 23 -5.58 -0.27 6.85
C GLY A 23 -5.91 1.18 6.56
N TRP A 24 -6.14 1.92 7.63
CA TRP A 24 -6.38 3.36 7.58
C TRP A 24 -5.07 4.12 7.68
N TYR A 25 -4.83 5.02 6.73
CA TYR A 25 -3.70 5.96 6.71
C TYR A 25 -4.24 7.39 6.84
N GLU A 26 -3.53 8.25 7.56
CA GLU A 26 -3.89 9.67 7.67
C GLU A 26 -2.83 10.59 7.08
N VAL A 27 -3.25 11.81 6.77
CA VAL A 27 -2.34 12.89 6.40
C VAL A 27 -1.54 13.35 7.63
N PRO A 28 -0.34 13.94 7.44
CA PRO A 28 0.43 14.50 8.54
C PRO A 28 -0.34 15.60 9.27
N PRO A 29 -0.05 15.84 10.58
CA PRO A 29 -0.76 16.83 11.38
C PRO A 29 -0.81 18.23 10.74
N CYS A 30 0.25 18.63 10.03
CA CYS A 30 0.34 19.93 9.34
C CYS A 30 -0.65 20.07 8.17
N ALA A 31 -1.13 18.96 7.60
CA ALA A 31 -2.10 18.94 6.50
C ALA A 31 -3.52 18.58 6.96
N ARG A 32 -3.74 18.41 8.28
CA ARG A 32 -5.03 17.99 8.83
C ARG A 32 -6.05 19.12 8.79
N ARG A 33 -7.25 18.84 8.27
CA ARG A 33 -8.38 19.78 8.27
C ARG A 33 -9.10 19.79 9.62
N HIS A 34 -9.77 20.89 9.95
CA HIS A 34 -10.48 21.07 11.22
C HIS A 34 -11.54 20.01 11.53
N LEU A 35 -12.21 19.48 10.50
CA LEU A 35 -13.29 18.49 10.66
C LEU A 35 -12.77 17.03 10.63
N SER A 36 -11.51 16.81 10.29
CA SER A 36 -10.95 15.46 10.17
C SER A 36 -10.67 14.86 11.55
N LYS A 37 -11.31 13.73 11.88
CA LYS A 37 -11.03 12.97 13.12
C LYS A 37 -9.70 12.23 12.98
N PRO A 38 -8.68 12.53 13.82
CA PRO A 38 -7.39 11.82 13.80
C PRO A 38 -7.54 10.32 14.11
N LEU A 39 -6.69 9.48 13.51
CA LEU A 39 -6.73 8.02 13.71
C LEU A 39 -6.46 7.62 15.16
N VAL A 40 -5.61 8.37 15.85
CA VAL A 40 -5.30 8.19 17.28
C VAL A 40 -6.52 8.30 18.22
N ARG A 41 -7.65 8.84 17.73
CA ARG A 41 -8.91 8.91 18.52
C ARG A 41 -9.75 7.63 18.46
N GLY A 42 -9.31 6.60 17.72
CA GLY A 42 -9.94 5.28 17.67
C GLY A 42 -11.34 5.25 17.03
N GLY A 43 -11.94 4.06 17.03
CA GLY A 43 -13.24 3.78 16.39
C GLY A 43 -13.14 3.42 14.90
N PHE A 44 -12.00 2.87 14.49
CA PHE A 44 -11.75 2.36 13.14
C PHE A 44 -11.81 0.83 13.17
N ASP A 45 -12.27 0.24 12.07
CA ASP A 45 -12.58 -1.19 11.90
C ASP A 45 -11.43 -2.01 11.31
N ALA A 46 -10.28 -1.38 11.08
CA ALA A 46 -9.08 -1.97 10.51
C ALA A 46 -7.82 -1.42 11.20
N PRO A 47 -6.63 -2.01 10.99
CA PRO A 47 -5.38 -1.46 11.48
C PRO A 47 -5.22 0.03 11.10
N THR A 48 -4.65 0.81 12.01
CA THR A 48 -4.42 2.24 11.80
C THR A 48 -2.93 2.53 11.72
N HIS A 49 -2.56 3.33 10.74
CA HIS A 49 -1.20 3.81 10.50
C HIS A 49 -1.22 5.35 10.69
N PRO A 50 -1.23 5.84 11.94
CA PRO A 50 -1.26 7.26 12.23
C PRO A 50 0.04 7.92 11.79
N GLU A 51 -0.08 9.02 11.06
CA GLU A 51 1.06 9.85 10.70
C GLU A 51 1.44 10.71 11.91
N ARG A 52 2.75 10.82 12.16
CA ARG A 52 3.29 11.52 13.32
C ARG A 52 3.29 13.04 13.17
#